data_AF-A0A137NW82-F1
#
_entry.id   AF-A0A137NW82-F1
#
_cell.length_a   1.000
_cell.length_b   1.000
_cell.length_c   1.000
_cell.angle_alpha   90.00
_cell.angle_beta   90.00
_cell.angle_gamma   90.00
#
_symmetry.space_group_name_H-M   'P 1'
#
loop_
_entity.id
_entity.type
_entity.pdbx_description
1 polymer ?
#
loop_
_entity_poly.entity_id
_entity_poly.type
_entity_poly.pdbx_seq_one_letter_code
_entity_poly.pdbx_strand_id
1 'polypeptide(L)'
;VTTPKPKCLQRRYDQNNNTELSPFSSKEDVQLSIDGMSNYSDFRRSIQENIHKLPHYYIAYEDFDMALNHSPNDPLFYLHHAFIDNMWFQWQRKKESRFNEYNSNSEKVSKNDKLVALGGIVRDVLDPRK
;
A
#
# COMPACT_ATOMS: atom_id res chain seq x y z
N VAL A 1 -8.53 -26.56 -2.56
CA VAL A 1 -7.23 -26.26 -3.23
C VAL A 1 -6.57 -25.15 -2.44
N THR A 2 -5.43 -25.40 -1.81
CA THR A 2 -4.68 -24.35 -1.10
C THR A 2 -3.91 -23.54 -2.12
N THR A 3 -4.42 -22.36 -2.45
CA THR A 3 -3.67 -21.33 -3.17
C THR A 3 -2.90 -20.49 -2.15
N PRO A 4 -1.61 -20.18 -2.40
CA PRO A 4 -0.80 -20.53 -3.56
C PRO A 4 -0.16 -21.94 -3.49
N LYS A 5 0.13 -22.55 -4.64
CA LYS A 5 0.83 -23.85 -4.74
C LYS A 5 2.32 -23.67 -4.42
N PRO A 6 3.02 -24.70 -3.88
CA PRO A 6 4.47 -24.66 -3.74
C PRO A 6 5.15 -24.38 -5.09
N LYS A 7 5.96 -23.32 -5.15
CA LYS A 7 6.73 -22.89 -6.32
C LYS A 7 7.92 -22.03 -5.86
N CYS A 8 8.92 -21.86 -6.72
CA CYS A 8 9.97 -20.88 -6.48
C CYS A 8 9.39 -19.45 -6.55
N LEU A 9 10.01 -18.51 -5.85
CA LEU A 9 9.72 -17.09 -6.06
C LEU A 9 10.09 -16.71 -7.50
N GLN A 10 9.20 -16.00 -8.18
CA GLN A 10 9.38 -15.59 -9.57
C GLN A 10 9.24 -14.08 -9.69
N ARG A 11 10.12 -13.47 -10.49
CA ARG A 11 10.09 -12.04 -10.82
C ARG A 11 10.32 -11.88 -12.31
N ARG A 12 9.67 -10.87 -12.88
CA ARG A 12 9.77 -10.51 -14.29
C ARG A 12 9.43 -9.04 -14.39
N TYR A 13 10.39 -8.24 -14.85
CA TYR A 13 10.28 -6.80 -14.75
C TYR A 13 9.42 -6.20 -15.87
N ASP A 14 8.67 -5.16 -15.54
CA ASP A 14 7.83 -4.40 -16.47
C ASP A 14 6.83 -5.25 -17.27
N GLN A 15 6.31 -6.31 -16.65
CA GLN A 15 5.38 -7.27 -17.28
C GLN A 15 5.95 -7.93 -18.56
N ASN A 16 7.25 -7.88 -18.81
CA ASN A 16 7.89 -8.37 -20.03
C ASN A 16 9.17 -9.14 -19.67
N ASN A 17 9.81 -9.82 -20.63
CA ASN A 17 11.11 -10.48 -20.38
C ASN A 17 12.28 -9.49 -20.33
N ASN A 18 12.06 -8.28 -19.81
CA ASN A 18 13.08 -7.25 -19.69
C ASN A 18 14.08 -7.64 -18.58
N THR A 19 15.35 -7.29 -18.80
CA THR A 19 16.40 -7.34 -17.76
C THR A 19 16.50 -6.02 -16.99
N GLU A 20 15.77 -5.01 -17.43
CA GLU A 20 15.73 -3.67 -16.85
C GLU A 20 14.38 -3.45 -16.18
N LEU A 21 14.41 -2.70 -15.08
CA LEU A 21 13.23 -2.32 -14.32
C LEU A 21 12.95 -0.84 -14.59
N SER A 22 11.76 -0.55 -15.09
CA SER A 22 11.31 0.82 -15.33
C SER A 22 11.22 1.59 -14.01
N PRO A 23 11.45 2.92 -14.03
CA PRO A 23 11.35 3.73 -12.83
C PRO A 23 9.93 3.67 -12.25
N PHE A 24 9.86 3.72 -10.92
CA PHE A 24 8.60 3.91 -10.20
C PHE A 24 8.21 5.40 -10.18
N SER A 25 7.21 5.74 -9.35
CA SER A 25 6.81 7.13 -9.14
C SER A 25 7.99 8.01 -8.70
N SER A 26 8.02 9.23 -9.24
CA SER A 26 9.06 10.20 -8.91
C SER A 26 8.96 10.67 -7.46
N LYS A 27 10.03 11.26 -6.94
CA LYS A 27 10.01 11.89 -5.63
C LYS A 27 8.99 13.03 -5.58
N GLU A 28 8.84 13.74 -6.68
CA GLU A 28 7.89 14.84 -6.87
C GLU A 28 6.45 14.33 -6.73
N ASP A 29 6.10 13.22 -7.40
CA ASP A 29 4.76 12.61 -7.29
C ASP A 29 4.45 12.12 -5.86
N VAL A 30 5.45 11.54 -5.20
CA VAL A 30 5.36 11.12 -3.79
C VAL A 30 5.09 12.33 -2.90
N GLN A 31 5.84 13.42 -3.09
CA GLN A 31 5.70 14.62 -2.27
C GLN A 31 4.36 15.32 -2.54
N LEU A 32 3.90 15.36 -3.79
CA LEU A 32 2.58 15.90 -4.16
C LEU A 32 1.44 15.13 -3.48
N SER A 33 1.56 13.81 -3.34
CA SER A 33 0.58 13.01 -2.59
C SER A 33 0.58 13.35 -1.10
N ILE A 34 1.76 13.50 -0.49
CA ILE A 34 1.89 13.79 0.94
C ILE A 34 1.43 15.21 1.29
N ASP A 35 1.80 16.20 0.48
CA ASP A 35 1.54 17.62 0.80
C ASP A 35 0.24 18.15 0.20
N GLY A 36 -0.17 17.65 -0.96
CA GLY A 36 -1.27 18.21 -1.74
C GLY A 36 -2.66 17.72 -1.33
N MET A 37 -2.75 16.60 -0.59
CA MET A 37 -4.04 15.97 -0.29
C MET A 37 -4.62 16.45 1.05
N SER A 38 -5.83 17.02 1.00
CA SER A 38 -6.46 17.68 2.15
C SER A 38 -7.10 16.70 3.14
N ASN A 39 -7.62 15.59 2.65
CA ASN A 39 -8.33 14.56 3.41
C ASN A 39 -7.82 13.15 3.07
N TYR A 40 -8.15 12.17 3.92
CA TYR A 40 -7.69 10.79 3.83
C TYR A 40 -8.19 10.08 2.56
N SER A 41 -9.41 10.37 2.09
CA SER A 41 -9.93 9.72 0.88
C SER A 41 -9.10 10.09 -0.35
N ASP A 42 -8.73 11.36 -0.45
CA ASP A 42 -7.91 11.86 -1.56
C ASP A 42 -6.47 11.39 -1.44
N PHE A 43 -5.89 11.42 -0.23
CA PHE A 43 -4.57 10.87 0.04
C PHE A 43 -4.47 9.38 -0.31
N ARG A 44 -5.37 8.55 0.24
CA ARG A 44 -5.41 7.11 -0.01
C ARG A 44 -5.54 6.80 -1.50
N ARG A 45 -6.36 7.57 -2.22
CA ARG A 45 -6.55 7.41 -3.67
C ARG A 45 -5.32 7.83 -4.46
N SER A 46 -4.65 8.93 -4.08
CA SER A 46 -3.46 9.39 -4.80
C SER A 46 -2.29 8.40 -4.70
N ILE A 47 -2.13 7.73 -3.55
CA ILE A 47 -1.08 6.71 -3.36
C ILE A 47 -1.43 5.37 -3.99
N GLN A 48 -2.72 4.99 -4.04
CA GLN A 48 -3.16 3.66 -4.47
C GLN A 48 -2.84 3.39 -5.95
N GLU A 49 -2.98 4.39 -6.81
CA GLU A 49 -2.99 4.20 -8.26
C GLU A 49 -1.61 4.03 -8.90
N ASN A 50 -0.64 4.91 -8.61
CA ASN A 50 0.69 4.81 -9.23
C ASN A 50 1.72 4.32 -8.22
N ILE A 51 1.80 4.96 -7.05
CA ILE A 51 2.87 4.73 -6.09
C ILE A 51 2.80 3.31 -5.50
N HIS A 52 1.61 2.85 -5.13
CA HIS A 52 1.38 1.49 -4.64
C HIS A 52 1.32 0.48 -5.79
N LYS A 53 0.58 0.77 -6.85
CA LYS A 53 0.35 -0.19 -7.94
C LYS A 53 1.61 -0.55 -8.70
N LEU A 54 2.43 0.44 -9.09
CA LEU A 54 3.54 0.18 -10.02
C LEU A 54 4.54 -0.84 -9.49
N PRO A 55 5.02 -0.78 -8.22
CA PRO A 55 5.91 -1.81 -7.69
C PRO A 55 5.32 -3.23 -7.74
N HIS A 56 4.01 -3.39 -7.48
CA HIS A 56 3.33 -4.68 -7.59
C HIS A 56 3.37 -5.24 -9.03
N TYR A 57 3.19 -4.40 -10.04
CA TYR A 57 3.16 -4.80 -11.45
C TYR A 57 4.52 -4.80 -12.15
N TYR A 58 5.48 -3.98 -11.71
CA TYR A 58 6.77 -3.86 -12.39
C TYR A 58 7.80 -4.85 -11.84
N ILE A 59 7.61 -5.39 -10.63
CA ILE A 59 8.51 -6.41 -10.06
C ILE A 59 8.14 -7.83 -10.52
N ALA A 60 6.88 -8.06 -10.89
CA ALA A 60 6.33 -9.37 -11.23
C ALA A 60 5.55 -9.36 -12.55
N TYR A 61 5.41 -10.53 -13.18
CA TYR A 61 4.42 -10.76 -14.22
C TYR A 61 3.03 -10.97 -13.60
N GLU A 62 1.97 -10.82 -14.38
CA GLU A 62 0.56 -10.88 -13.93
C GLU A 62 0.18 -12.14 -13.13
N ASP A 63 0.88 -13.27 -13.29
CA ASP A 63 0.63 -14.54 -12.61
C ASP A 63 1.61 -14.84 -11.45
N PHE A 64 2.52 -13.91 -11.15
CA PHE A 64 3.52 -14.05 -10.09
C PHE A 64 3.05 -13.37 -8.79
N ASP A 65 3.71 -13.75 -7.69
CA ASP A 65 3.26 -13.43 -6.34
C ASP A 65 3.05 -11.94 -6.13
N MET A 66 4.05 -11.09 -6.47
CA MET A 66 3.97 -9.64 -6.27
C MET A 66 2.82 -8.95 -7.01
N ALA A 67 2.29 -9.52 -8.10
CA ALA A 67 1.21 -8.92 -8.88
C ALA A 67 -0.20 -9.35 -8.39
N LEU A 68 -0.28 -10.32 -7.47
CA LEU A 68 -1.53 -10.97 -7.07
C LEU A 68 -1.81 -10.83 -5.57
N ASN A 69 -2.92 -11.43 -5.13
CA ASN A 69 -3.36 -11.45 -3.72
C ASN A 69 -2.39 -12.18 -2.77
N HIS A 70 -1.34 -12.79 -3.30
CA HIS A 70 -0.29 -13.47 -2.55
C HIS A 70 1.05 -12.74 -2.63
N SER A 71 1.02 -11.43 -2.93
CA SER A 71 2.20 -10.56 -2.92
C SER A 71 3.02 -10.57 -1.63
N PRO A 72 2.46 -10.80 -0.42
CA PRO A 72 3.27 -10.96 0.78
C PRO A 72 4.24 -12.14 0.79
N ASN A 73 4.14 -13.07 -0.18
CA ASN A 73 5.13 -14.15 -0.35
C ASN A 73 6.47 -13.66 -0.91
N ASP A 74 6.49 -12.52 -1.61
CA ASP A 74 7.73 -11.89 -2.04
C ASP A 74 8.20 -10.92 -0.92
N PRO A 75 9.42 -11.07 -0.38
CA PRO A 75 9.93 -10.19 0.67
C PRO A 75 9.92 -8.69 0.33
N LEU A 76 9.96 -8.32 -0.96
CA LEU A 76 9.89 -6.91 -1.38
C LEU A 76 8.54 -6.27 -1.05
N PHE A 77 7.49 -7.05 -0.87
CA PHE A 77 6.18 -6.59 -0.39
C PHE A 77 6.32 -5.75 0.89
N TYR A 78 7.06 -6.26 1.87
CA TYR A 78 7.17 -5.62 3.18
C TYR A 78 7.97 -4.31 3.10
N LEU A 79 9.02 -4.26 2.29
CA LEU A 79 9.76 -3.01 2.05
C LEU A 79 8.88 -1.97 1.34
N HIS A 80 8.11 -2.41 0.34
CA HIS A 80 7.18 -1.54 -0.37
C HIS A 80 6.09 -0.99 0.56
N HIS A 81 5.43 -1.85 1.34
CA HIS A 81 4.36 -1.43 2.25
C HIS A 81 4.88 -0.65 3.47
N ALA A 82 6.13 -0.87 3.90
CA ALA A 82 6.78 0.01 4.88
C ALA A 82 7.00 1.44 4.31
N PHE A 83 7.33 1.56 3.03
CA PHE A 83 7.41 2.86 2.36
C PHE A 83 6.03 3.54 2.27
N ILE A 84 4.98 2.79 1.92
CA ILE A 84 3.60 3.27 1.90
C ILE A 84 3.15 3.74 3.30
N ASP A 85 3.44 2.96 4.35
CA ASP A 85 3.13 3.31 5.73
C ASP A 85 3.87 4.59 6.17
N ASN A 86 5.15 4.72 5.84
CA ASN A 86 5.92 5.93 6.10
C ASN A 86 5.34 7.17 5.37
N MET A 87 4.83 7.01 4.14
CA MET A 87 4.12 8.09 3.45
C MET A 87 2.84 8.49 4.19
N TRP A 88 2.05 7.51 4.65
CA TRP A 88 0.85 7.76 5.44
C TRP A 88 1.16 8.49 6.74
N PHE A 89 2.17 8.04 7.48
CA PHE A 89 2.63 8.69 8.70
C PHE A 89 3.10 10.14 8.44
N GLN A 90 3.86 10.38 7.37
CA GLN A 90 4.27 11.73 6.99
C GLN A 90 3.07 12.64 6.68
N TRP A 91 2.07 12.13 5.97
CA TRP A 91 0.83 12.86 5.70
C TRP A 91 0.07 13.17 7.00
N GLN A 92 0.00 12.21 7.94
CA GLN A 92 -0.65 12.41 9.23
C GLN A 92 0.03 13.50 10.07
N ARG A 93 1.37 13.50 10.10
CA ARG A 93 2.18 14.47 10.86
C ARG A 93 1.96 15.93 10.45
N LYS A 94 1.38 16.20 9.28
CA LYS A 94 1.08 17.57 8.83
C LYS A 94 -0.08 18.20 9.61
N LYS A 95 -0.96 17.40 10.23
CA LYS A 95 -2.10 17.91 11.02
C LYS A 95 -2.53 16.86 12.03
N GLU A 96 -2.51 17.20 13.33
CA GLU A 96 -2.82 16.28 14.42
C GLU A 96 -4.15 15.51 14.26
N SER A 97 -5.19 16.16 13.71
CA SER A 97 -6.48 15.51 13.47
C SER A 97 -6.42 14.32 12.50
N ARG A 98 -5.38 14.23 11.66
CA ARG A 98 -5.19 13.18 10.65
C ARG A 98 -4.86 11.81 11.25
N PHE A 99 -4.29 11.77 12.45
CA PHE A 99 -4.07 10.52 13.19
C PHE A 99 -5.37 9.82 13.61
N ASN A 100 -6.49 10.53 13.51
CA ASN A 100 -7.81 9.98 13.73
C ASN A 100 -8.67 10.09 12.46
N GLU A 101 -8.08 10.37 11.30
CA GLU A 101 -8.84 10.46 10.06
C GLU A 101 -8.96 9.08 9.43
N TYR A 102 -10.21 8.67 9.21
CA TYR A 102 -10.56 7.41 8.59
C TYR A 102 -11.84 7.67 7.82
N ASN A 103 -11.78 7.54 6.50
CA ASN A 103 -12.86 7.99 5.64
C ASN A 103 -13.67 6.78 5.16
N SER A 104 -14.97 6.81 5.44
CA SER A 104 -15.97 6.00 4.75
C SER A 104 -16.75 6.94 3.85
N ASN A 105 -16.64 6.80 2.54
CA ASN A 105 -17.59 7.45 1.64
C ASN A 105 -18.95 6.70 1.65
N SER A 106 -19.21 5.77 2.59
CA SER A 106 -20.23 4.73 2.39
C SER A 106 -20.88 4.06 3.61
N GLU A 107 -21.07 4.64 4.80
CA GLU A 107 -21.74 4.03 6.00
C GLU A 107 -21.32 2.61 6.47
N LYS A 108 -20.57 1.83 5.68
CA LYS A 108 -20.29 0.40 5.87
C LYS A 108 -18.97 0.15 6.58
N VAL A 109 -18.14 1.17 6.76
CA VAL A 109 -16.88 1.03 7.51
C VAL A 109 -16.82 2.00 8.68
N SER A 110 -16.33 1.50 9.80
CA SER A 110 -16.29 2.16 11.10
C SER A 110 -14.93 1.97 11.76
N LYS A 111 -14.53 2.93 12.59
CA LYS A 111 -13.33 2.83 13.42
C LYS A 111 -13.41 1.70 14.46
N ASN A 112 -14.60 1.20 14.73
CA ASN A 112 -14.84 0.07 15.63
C ASN A 112 -14.89 -1.28 14.90
N ASP A 113 -14.68 -1.30 13.58
CA ASP A 113 -14.62 -2.55 12.83
C ASP A 113 -13.43 -3.40 13.28
N LYS A 114 -13.65 -4.71 13.37
CA LYS A 114 -12.64 -5.67 13.83
C LYS A 114 -11.63 -5.97 12.73
N LEU A 115 -10.35 -5.84 13.06
CA LEU A 115 -9.25 -6.28 12.21
C LEU A 115 -8.94 -7.74 12.52
N VAL A 116 -9.78 -8.65 12.03
CA VAL A 116 -9.77 -10.09 12.43
C VAL A 116 -8.39 -10.74 12.32
N ALA A 117 -7.62 -10.42 11.28
CA ALA A 117 -6.30 -11.00 11.05
C ALA A 117 -5.17 -10.37 11.89
N LEU A 118 -5.33 -9.11 12.31
CA LEU A 118 -4.31 -8.37 13.08
C LEU A 118 -4.61 -8.38 14.58
N GLY A 119 -5.84 -8.72 14.98
CA GLY A 119 -6.34 -8.46 16.32
C GLY A 119 -6.68 -6.97 16.51
N GLY A 120 -7.64 -6.69 17.39
CA GLY A 120 -8.08 -5.31 17.68
C GLY A 120 -9.08 -4.74 16.68
N ILE A 121 -9.21 -3.42 16.67
CA ILE A 121 -10.14 -2.67 15.83
C ILE A 121 -9.43 -1.56 15.05
N VAL A 122 -10.08 -1.03 14.01
CA VAL A 122 -9.50 -0.01 13.12
C VAL A 122 -8.87 1.17 13.88
N ARG A 123 -9.53 1.69 14.92
CA ARG A 123 -8.99 2.83 15.68
C ARG A 123 -7.64 2.55 16.34
N ASP A 124 -7.34 1.29 16.64
CA ASP A 124 -6.12 0.91 17.37
C ASP A 124 -4.87 1.03 16.50
N VAL A 125 -5.03 1.12 15.17
CA VAL A 125 -3.92 1.19 14.20
C VAL A 125 -3.83 2.53 13.47
N LEU A 126 -4.69 3.51 13.79
CA LEU A 126 -4.67 4.81 13.10
C LEU A 126 -3.54 5.73 13.59
N ASP A 127 -3.10 5.58 14.84
CA ASP A 127 -2.06 6.43 15.44
C ASP A 127 -0.88 5.59 15.93
N PRO A 128 0.23 5.51 15.16
CA PRO A 128 1.38 4.66 15.49
C PRO A 128 2.23 5.21 16.65
N ARG A 129 1.86 6.34 17.26
CA ARG A 129 2.58 6.95 18.38
C ARG A 129 2.13 6.45 19.74
N LYS A 130 1.08 5.62 19.78
CA LYS A 130 0.40 5.14 20.99
C LYS A 130 0.75 3.69 21.31
#